data_AF-K1TCC9-F1
#
_entry.id   AF-K1TCC9-F1
#
_cell.length_a   1.000
_cell.length_b   1.000
_cell.length_c   1.000
_cell.angle_alpha   90.00
_cell.angle_beta   90.00
_cell.angle_gamma   90.00
#
_symmetry.space_group_name_H-M   'P 1'
#
loop_
_entity.id
_entity.type
_entity.pdbx_description
1 polymer ?
#
loop_
_entity_poly.entity_id
_entity_poly.type
_entity_poly.pdbx_seq_one_letter_code
_entity_poly.pdbx_strand_id
1 'polypeptide(L)'
;MVEGGEFMEKLQDCYDRYGRDETIVITRSNKRANRYNDGIRRYVLGAEEEIESGDLLMVVKNNYHFTERTEDCPMNFLANGDIAKLRRLRRFEDFYGFRFATAVLSFADYNDAELECKILLDTIASESPSLTREESNRLFCEVEKDYLDIKSKLKRFKEIRENPHFNAVQVKFAYAVTCHKAQGGQWRAVFIDRCLFGDEPMTRDMLRWLYTALTRATDKLYLVNFDERFYE
;
A
#
# COMPACT_ATOMS: atom_id res chain seq x y z
N MET A 1 26.98 0.58 -2.04
CA MET A 1 26.36 -0.29 -1.02
C MET A 1 25.82 0.61 0.08
N VAL A 2 24.71 0.25 0.70
CA VAL A 2 24.22 0.96 1.88
C VAL A 2 24.05 -0.07 2.99
N GLU A 3 24.81 0.08 4.07
CA GLU A 3 24.63 -0.73 5.27
C GLU A 3 23.36 -0.31 6.03
N GLY A 4 22.87 -1.17 6.91
CA GLY A 4 21.66 -0.89 7.71
C GLY A 4 21.75 0.41 8.53
N GLY A 5 22.95 0.82 8.94
CA GLY A 5 23.17 2.09 9.66
C GLY A 5 23.07 3.33 8.77
N GLU A 6 23.50 3.26 7.52
CA GLU A 6 23.48 4.37 6.56
C GLU A 6 22.14 4.47 5.80
N PHE A 7 21.32 3.42 5.83
CA PHE A 7 20.06 3.35 5.10
C PHE A 7 19.12 4.51 5.44
N MET A 8 18.93 4.80 6.72
CA MET A 8 18.00 5.85 7.16
C MET A 8 18.46 7.23 6.70
N GLU A 9 19.76 7.51 6.80
CA GLU A 9 20.35 8.78 6.33
C GLU A 9 20.17 8.94 4.82
N LYS A 10 20.49 7.91 4.03
CA LYS A 10 20.35 7.97 2.57
C LYS A 10 18.90 8.07 2.13
N LEU A 11 17.98 7.43 2.85
CA LEU A 11 16.55 7.55 2.57
C LEU A 11 16.08 8.99 2.84
N GLN A 12 16.51 9.59 3.95
CA GLN A 12 16.21 10.98 4.27
C GLN A 12 16.77 11.95 3.22
N ASP A 13 18.04 11.78 2.81
CA ASP A 13 18.66 12.55 1.72
C ASP A 13 17.82 12.49 0.42
N CYS A 14 17.29 11.30 0.10
CA CYS A 14 16.43 11.10 -1.07
C CYS A 14 15.07 11.76 -0.91
N TYR A 15 14.46 11.68 0.27
CA TYR A 15 13.20 12.38 0.54
C TYR A 15 13.35 13.90 0.42
N ASP A 16 14.44 14.47 0.91
CA ASP A 16 14.70 15.92 0.83
C ASP A 16 14.98 16.37 -0.61
N ARG A 17 15.64 15.52 -1.40
CA ARG A 17 16.02 15.84 -2.80
C ARG A 17 14.94 15.57 -3.83
N TYR A 18 14.23 14.46 -3.69
CA TYR A 18 13.34 13.92 -4.71
C TYR A 18 11.87 13.97 -4.30
N GLY A 19 11.58 13.97 -2.99
CA GLY A 19 10.24 13.76 -2.47
C GLY A 19 10.00 12.30 -2.08
N ARG A 20 8.96 12.09 -1.27
CA ARG A 20 8.56 10.76 -0.77
C ARG A 20 7.85 9.93 -1.84
N ASP A 21 7.15 10.60 -2.73
CA ASP A 21 6.47 10.08 -3.90
C ASP A 21 7.44 9.55 -4.97
N GLU A 22 8.65 10.11 -5.05
CA GLU A 22 9.71 9.75 -6.00
C GLU A 22 10.81 8.87 -5.40
N THR A 23 10.60 8.36 -4.18
CA THR A 23 11.56 7.52 -3.46
C THR A 23 10.88 6.27 -2.92
N ILE A 24 11.35 5.08 -3.29
CA ILE A 24 10.71 3.83 -2.88
C ILE A 24 11.70 2.75 -2.43
N VAL A 25 11.24 1.89 -1.52
CA VAL A 25 11.95 0.65 -1.16
C VAL A 25 11.27 -0.56 -1.83
N ILE A 26 12.04 -1.38 -2.52
CA ILE A 26 11.58 -2.59 -3.19
C ILE A 26 12.12 -3.82 -2.46
N THR A 27 11.22 -4.72 -2.08
CA THR A 27 11.53 -5.94 -1.33
C THR A 27 10.95 -7.20 -1.99
N ARG A 28 11.33 -8.39 -1.50
CA ARG A 28 10.82 -9.68 -2.02
C ARG A 28 9.47 -10.11 -1.46
N SER A 29 9.08 -9.68 -0.26
CA SER A 29 7.89 -10.21 0.43
C SER A 29 7.09 -9.12 1.15
N ASN A 30 5.77 -9.35 1.30
CA ASN A 30 4.88 -8.44 2.03
C ASN A 30 5.34 -8.24 3.48
N LYS A 31 5.81 -9.31 4.13
CA LYS A 31 6.35 -9.23 5.50
C LYS A 31 7.51 -8.24 5.61
N ARG A 32 8.41 -8.22 4.62
CA ARG A 32 9.52 -7.26 4.59
C ARG A 32 9.04 -5.86 4.24
N ALA A 33 8.14 -5.72 3.25
CA ALA A 33 7.52 -4.45 2.92
C ALA A 33 6.85 -3.82 4.17
N ASN A 34 6.08 -4.58 4.93
CA ASN A 34 5.45 -4.12 6.17
C ASN A 34 6.49 -3.66 7.21
N ARG A 35 7.59 -4.41 7.39
CA ARG A 35 8.67 -4.01 8.30
C ARG A 35 9.37 -2.71 7.87
N TYR A 36 9.66 -2.55 6.58
CA TYR A 36 10.23 -1.30 6.07
C TYR A 36 9.25 -0.15 6.22
N ASN A 37 7.98 -0.34 5.87
CA ASN A 37 6.96 0.68 6.05
C ASN A 37 6.86 1.15 7.51
N ASP A 38 6.78 0.21 8.45
CA ASP A 38 6.74 0.51 9.88
C ASP A 38 8.03 1.21 10.37
N GLY A 39 9.19 0.73 9.94
CA GLY A 39 10.48 1.31 10.28
C GLY A 39 10.66 2.73 9.73
N ILE A 40 10.29 2.97 8.46
CA ILE A 40 10.35 4.29 7.82
C ILE A 40 9.42 5.25 8.56
N ARG A 41 8.17 4.85 8.82
CA ARG A 41 7.22 5.68 9.55
C ARG A 41 7.74 6.07 10.93
N ARG A 42 8.20 5.11 11.72
CA ARG A 42 8.65 5.37 13.10
C ARG A 42 9.98 6.11 13.20
N TYR A 43 10.99 5.68 12.44
CA TYR A 43 12.36 6.13 12.64
C TYR A 43 12.78 7.26 11.69
N VAL A 44 12.16 7.38 10.52
CA VAL A 44 12.49 8.41 9.54
C VAL A 44 11.46 9.54 9.58
N LEU A 45 10.17 9.20 9.65
CA LEU A 45 9.09 10.19 9.67
C LEU A 45 8.67 10.61 11.08
N GLY A 46 9.11 9.89 12.12
CA GLY A 46 8.76 10.19 13.51
C GLY A 46 7.28 9.98 13.83
N ALA A 47 6.59 9.10 13.09
CA ALA A 47 5.18 8.79 13.32
C ALA A 47 5.00 8.02 14.64
N GLU A 48 4.04 8.46 15.45
CA GLU A 48 3.70 7.86 16.74
C GLU A 48 2.45 6.95 16.62
N GLU A 49 1.53 7.31 15.72
CA GLU A 49 0.26 6.62 15.53
C GLU A 49 0.32 5.52 14.45
N GLU A 50 -0.65 4.60 14.49
CA GLU A 50 -0.77 3.52 13.50
C GLU A 50 -0.89 4.06 12.07
N ILE A 51 -1.55 5.21 11.89
CA ILE A 51 -1.75 5.89 10.60
C ILE A 51 -1.93 7.40 10.84
N GLU A 52 -1.27 8.24 10.04
CA GLU A 52 -1.23 9.70 10.24
C GLU A 52 -1.47 10.47 8.94
N SER A 53 -1.90 11.71 9.08
CA SER A 53 -2.02 12.60 7.92
C SER A 53 -0.64 12.84 7.31
N GLY A 54 -0.54 12.71 5.99
CA GLY A 54 0.71 12.75 5.24
C GLY A 54 1.23 11.37 4.84
N ASP A 55 0.65 10.28 5.36
CA ASP A 55 1.05 8.93 4.98
C ASP A 55 0.79 8.60 3.51
N LEU A 56 1.72 7.87 2.90
CA LEU A 56 1.55 7.31 1.56
C LEU A 56 0.89 5.92 1.65
N LEU A 57 -0.25 5.78 0.99
CA LEU A 57 -1.08 4.58 0.98
C LEU A 57 -1.23 4.06 -0.46
N MET A 58 -1.07 2.76 -0.65
CA MET A 58 -1.32 2.05 -1.90
C MET A 58 -2.65 1.32 -1.81
N VAL A 59 -3.51 1.51 -2.81
CA VAL A 59 -4.75 0.75 -2.99
C VAL A 59 -4.41 -0.66 -3.44
N VAL A 60 -4.87 -1.69 -2.73
CA VAL A 60 -4.51 -3.09 -3.03
C VAL A 60 -5.58 -3.88 -3.79
N LYS A 61 -6.76 -3.29 -3.99
CA LYS A 61 -7.90 -3.88 -4.71
C LYS A 61 -8.71 -2.79 -5.40
N ASN A 62 -9.14 -3.04 -6.63
CA ASN A 62 -9.94 -2.09 -7.39
C ASN A 62 -11.23 -1.73 -6.63
N ASN A 63 -11.57 -0.44 -6.63
CA ASN A 63 -12.75 0.09 -5.96
C ASN A 63 -13.46 1.12 -6.84
N TYR A 64 -14.74 0.88 -7.14
CA TYR A 64 -15.58 1.75 -7.98
C TYR A 64 -16.60 2.55 -7.14
N HIS A 65 -16.78 2.16 -5.88
CA HIS A 65 -17.92 2.60 -5.07
C HIS A 65 -17.85 4.10 -4.75
N PHE A 66 -16.69 4.61 -4.36
CA PHE A 66 -16.56 5.99 -3.92
C PHE A 66 -16.46 6.99 -5.08
N THR A 67 -15.85 6.59 -6.19
CA THR A 67 -15.69 7.45 -7.38
C THR A 67 -17.02 7.71 -8.08
N GLU A 68 -17.88 6.69 -8.22
CA GLU A 68 -19.22 6.82 -8.82
C GLU A 68 -20.17 7.73 -8.02
N ARG A 69 -19.86 7.96 -6.73
CA ARG A 69 -20.69 8.74 -5.80
C ARG A 69 -20.12 10.12 -5.50
N THR A 70 -18.99 10.48 -6.11
CA THR A 70 -18.36 11.79 -5.96
C THR A 70 -18.62 12.58 -7.23
N GLU A 71 -19.32 13.71 -7.11
CA GLU A 71 -19.57 14.61 -8.24
C GLU A 71 -18.25 15.13 -8.82
N ASP A 72 -18.15 15.16 -10.15
CA ASP A 72 -16.98 15.62 -10.91
C ASP A 72 -15.64 14.93 -10.53
N CYS A 73 -15.69 13.68 -10.05
CA CYS A 73 -14.48 12.91 -9.79
C CYS A 73 -13.71 12.65 -11.10
N PRO A 74 -12.45 13.07 -11.24
CA PRO A 74 -11.66 12.83 -12.45
C PRO A 74 -11.26 11.36 -12.61
N MET A 75 -11.43 10.57 -11.55
CA MET A 75 -11.11 9.15 -11.50
C MET A 75 -12.37 8.31 -11.74
N ASN A 76 -12.31 7.38 -12.69
CA ASN A 76 -13.40 6.42 -12.90
C ASN A 76 -13.51 5.42 -11.75
N PHE A 77 -12.36 4.99 -11.20
CA PHE A 77 -12.25 4.04 -10.09
C PHE A 77 -10.86 4.15 -9.46
N LEU A 78 -10.70 3.60 -8.25
CA LEU A 78 -9.40 3.41 -7.61
C LEU A 78 -8.80 2.09 -8.10
N ALA A 79 -7.65 2.12 -8.76
CA ALA A 79 -7.00 0.94 -9.28
C ALA A 79 -6.06 0.30 -8.26
N ASN A 80 -5.87 -1.01 -8.38
CA ASN A 80 -4.87 -1.74 -7.62
C ASN A 80 -3.46 -1.28 -8.03
N GLY A 81 -2.74 -0.67 -7.09
CA GLY A 81 -1.45 -0.06 -7.31
C GLY A 81 -1.45 1.46 -7.20
N ASP A 82 -2.62 2.11 -7.23
CA ASP A 82 -2.71 3.57 -7.08
C ASP A 82 -2.14 4.00 -5.72
N ILE A 83 -1.24 4.98 -5.75
CA ILE A 83 -0.65 5.58 -4.56
C ILE A 83 -1.38 6.88 -4.26
N ALA A 84 -1.81 7.02 -3.02
CA ALA A 84 -2.51 8.19 -2.51
C ALA A 84 -1.82 8.72 -1.27
N LYS A 85 -1.84 10.03 -1.10
CA LYS A 85 -1.45 10.70 0.14
C LYS A 85 -2.67 10.86 1.03
N LEU A 86 -2.58 10.38 2.27
CA LEU A 86 -3.62 10.62 3.27
C LEU A 86 -3.62 12.10 3.67
N ARG A 87 -4.66 12.85 3.31
CA ARG A 87 -4.78 14.28 3.66
C ARG A 87 -5.39 14.48 5.04
N ARG A 88 -6.44 13.72 5.34
CA ARG A 88 -7.19 13.83 6.59
C ARG A 88 -7.70 12.47 7.02
N LEU A 89 -7.59 12.18 8.31
CA LEU A 89 -8.21 11.05 8.97
C LEU A 89 -9.29 11.58 9.92
N ARG A 90 -10.53 11.12 9.78
CA ARG A 90 -11.66 11.68 10.54
C ARG A 90 -12.07 10.80 11.72
N ARG A 91 -12.68 9.65 11.43
CA ARG A 91 -13.36 8.83 12.43
C ARG A 91 -12.93 7.39 12.29
N PHE A 92 -12.49 6.81 13.41
CA PHE A 92 -12.28 5.37 13.55
C PHE A 92 -13.61 4.70 13.91
N GLU A 93 -13.85 3.55 13.30
CA GLU A 93 -15.08 2.78 13.46
C GLU A 93 -14.75 1.29 13.55
N ASP A 94 -15.15 0.65 14.66
CA ASP A 94 -15.09 -0.79 14.82
C ASP A 94 -16.46 -1.39 14.47
N PHE A 95 -16.57 -2.00 13.29
CA PHE A 95 -17.82 -2.56 12.76
C PHE A 95 -17.57 -3.95 12.17
N TYR A 96 -18.54 -4.86 12.28
CA TYR A 96 -18.47 -6.19 11.68
C TYR A 96 -17.23 -7.03 12.08
N GLY A 97 -16.57 -6.68 13.18
CA GLY A 97 -15.29 -7.27 13.59
C GLY A 97 -14.08 -6.80 12.77
N PHE A 98 -14.15 -5.62 12.15
CA PHE A 98 -13.10 -4.95 11.39
C PHE A 98 -12.99 -3.48 11.82
N ARG A 99 -11.82 -2.90 11.61
CA ARG A 99 -11.48 -1.51 11.93
C ARG A 99 -11.47 -0.68 10.64
N PHE A 100 -12.31 0.33 10.62
CA PHE A 100 -12.43 1.25 9.49
C PHE A 100 -12.03 2.66 9.91
N ALA A 101 -11.65 3.46 8.92
CA ALA A 101 -11.58 4.90 9.10
C ALA A 101 -12.17 5.63 7.89
N THR A 102 -12.82 6.77 8.14
CA THR A 102 -13.13 7.71 7.06
C THR A 102 -11.92 8.60 6.81
N ALA A 103 -11.44 8.60 5.57
CA ALA A 103 -10.22 9.26 5.16
C ALA A 103 -10.45 10.11 3.90
N VAL A 104 -9.69 11.19 3.77
CA VAL A 104 -9.56 11.94 2.51
C VAL A 104 -8.22 11.60 1.91
N LEU A 105 -8.25 10.96 0.74
CA LEU A 105 -7.08 10.55 -0.02
C LEU A 105 -6.85 11.53 -1.18
N SER A 106 -5.60 11.89 -1.44
CA SER A 106 -5.22 12.77 -2.56
C SER A 106 -4.30 12.01 -3.50
N PHE A 107 -4.60 12.03 -4.79
CA PHE A 107 -3.89 11.25 -5.80
C PHE A 107 -3.11 12.17 -6.74
N ALA A 108 -1.78 12.08 -6.71
CA ALA A 108 -0.89 12.94 -7.49
C ALA A 108 -1.10 12.76 -9.01
N ASP A 109 -1.30 11.52 -9.46
CA ASP A 109 -1.52 11.19 -10.89
C ASP A 109 -2.81 11.79 -11.47
N TYR A 110 -3.71 12.29 -10.63
CA TYR A 110 -4.99 12.86 -11.01
C TYR A 110 -5.10 14.33 -10.59
N ASN A 111 -4.04 15.13 -10.80
CA ASN A 111 -3.98 16.55 -10.42
C ASN A 111 -4.32 16.80 -8.95
N ASP A 112 -3.76 15.99 -8.05
CA ASP A 112 -4.00 16.04 -6.60
C ASP A 112 -5.47 15.84 -6.19
N ALA A 113 -6.31 15.24 -7.06
CA ALA A 113 -7.73 15.02 -6.78
C ALA A 113 -7.95 14.37 -5.41
N GLU A 114 -8.84 14.98 -4.62
CA GLU A 114 -9.22 14.49 -3.30
C GLU A 114 -10.46 13.63 -3.38
N LEU A 115 -10.43 12.47 -2.72
CA LEU A 115 -11.54 11.55 -2.59
C LEU A 115 -11.76 11.22 -1.12
N GLU A 116 -12.98 11.48 -0.63
CA GLU A 116 -13.41 11.00 0.67
C GLU A 116 -13.90 9.55 0.55
N CYS A 117 -13.28 8.63 1.28
CA CYS A 117 -13.63 7.22 1.26
C CYS A 117 -13.48 6.56 2.63
N LYS A 118 -14.07 5.38 2.78
CA LYS A 118 -13.85 4.52 3.94
C LYS A 118 -12.68 3.60 3.64
N ILE A 119 -11.65 3.61 4.48
CA ILE A 119 -10.49 2.71 4.38
C ILE A 119 -10.61 1.58 5.41
N LEU A 120 -10.08 0.41 5.07
CA LEU A 120 -10.02 -0.76 5.93
C LEU A 120 -8.63 -0.89 6.57
N LEU A 121 -8.54 -0.62 7.88
CA LEU A 121 -7.28 -0.55 8.61
C LEU A 121 -6.65 -1.94 8.82
N ASP A 122 -7.45 -3.00 8.95
CA ASP A 122 -6.93 -4.37 9.10
C ASP A 122 -6.01 -4.81 7.95
N THR A 123 -6.19 -4.22 6.76
CA THR A 123 -5.35 -4.56 5.60
C THR A 123 -3.97 -3.90 5.62
N ILE A 124 -3.78 -2.85 6.43
CA ILE A 124 -2.53 -2.08 6.49
C ILE A 124 -1.37 -2.94 7.02
N ALA A 125 -1.60 -3.62 8.14
CA ALA A 125 -0.58 -4.45 8.80
C ALA A 125 -0.57 -5.91 8.31
N SER A 126 -1.57 -6.33 7.53
CA SER A 126 -1.68 -7.72 7.08
C SER A 126 -0.52 -8.14 6.18
N GLU A 127 -0.05 -9.38 6.33
CA GLU A 127 0.93 -10.00 5.42
C GLU A 127 0.28 -10.47 4.10
N SER A 128 -1.05 -10.66 4.07
CA SER A 128 -1.79 -10.98 2.85
C SER A 128 -1.86 -9.76 1.91
N PRO A 129 -1.88 -9.94 0.57
CA PRO A 129 -1.94 -8.81 -0.36
C PRO A 129 -3.16 -7.90 -0.18
N SER A 130 -4.28 -8.50 0.23
CA SER A 130 -5.59 -7.92 0.49
C SER A 130 -6.29 -8.79 1.54
N LEU A 131 -7.53 -8.47 1.92
CA LEU A 131 -8.36 -9.41 2.69
C LEU A 131 -8.32 -10.80 2.07
N THR A 132 -8.13 -11.81 2.93
CA THR A 132 -8.22 -13.21 2.55
C THR A 132 -9.66 -13.56 2.14
N ARG A 133 -9.83 -14.73 1.51
CA ARG A 133 -11.17 -15.22 1.16
C ARG A 133 -12.05 -15.41 2.39
N GLU A 134 -11.46 -15.89 3.48
CA GLU A 134 -12.16 -16.13 4.74
C GLU A 134 -12.60 -14.81 5.38
N GLU A 135 -11.73 -13.81 5.45
CA GLU A 135 -12.08 -12.49 5.97
C GLU A 135 -13.11 -11.79 5.08
N SER A 136 -12.98 -11.90 3.76
CA SER A 136 -13.96 -11.32 2.82
C SER A 136 -15.35 -11.96 2.99
N ASN A 137 -15.40 -13.28 3.18
CA ASN A 137 -16.65 -13.98 3.47
C ASN A 137 -17.21 -13.59 4.84
N ARG A 138 -16.34 -13.42 5.86
CA ARG A 138 -16.74 -12.95 7.18
C ARG A 138 -17.38 -11.57 7.10
N LEU A 139 -16.73 -10.62 6.43
CA LEU A 139 -17.26 -9.26 6.23
C LEU A 139 -18.61 -9.30 5.51
N PHE A 140 -18.73 -10.12 4.45
CA PHE A 140 -20.01 -10.30 3.75
C PHE A 140 -21.12 -10.80 4.69
N CYS A 141 -20.86 -11.87 5.44
CA CYS A 141 -21.86 -12.45 6.35
C CYS A 141 -22.26 -11.48 7.46
N GLU A 142 -21.32 -10.72 8.01
CA GLU A 142 -21.61 -9.73 9.05
C GLU A 142 -22.41 -8.55 8.50
N VAL A 143 -22.07 -8.03 7.32
CA VAL A 143 -22.86 -6.98 6.65
C VAL A 143 -24.24 -7.49 6.24
N GLU A 144 -24.37 -8.76 5.83
CA GLU A 144 -25.66 -9.35 5.47
C GLU A 144 -26.66 -9.31 6.64
N LYS A 145 -26.19 -9.39 7.89
CA LYS A 145 -27.05 -9.36 9.08
C LYS A 145 -27.89 -8.09 9.18
N ASP A 146 -27.38 -6.97 8.68
CA ASP A 146 -28.09 -5.68 8.70
C ASP A 146 -29.28 -5.63 7.73
N TYR A 147 -29.38 -6.59 6.80
CA TYR A 147 -30.38 -6.62 5.73
C TYR A 147 -31.24 -7.91 5.75
N LEU A 148 -31.31 -8.59 6.90
CA LEU A 148 -32.05 -9.85 7.05
C LEU A 148 -33.58 -9.68 6.92
N ASP A 149 -34.08 -8.48 7.19
CA ASP A 149 -35.48 -8.07 7.00
C ASP A 149 -35.91 -8.10 5.53
N ILE A 150 -34.97 -7.90 4.60
CA ILE A 150 -35.21 -7.99 3.16
C ILE A 150 -35.37 -9.46 2.75
N LYS A 151 -36.61 -9.87 2.46
CA LYS A 151 -36.95 -11.25 2.05
C LYS A 151 -36.34 -11.67 0.70
N SER A 152 -36.18 -10.72 -0.23
CA SER A 152 -35.63 -11.00 -1.55
C SER A 152 -34.11 -11.01 -1.51
N LYS A 153 -33.50 -12.17 -1.79
CA LYS A 153 -32.03 -12.33 -1.87
C LYS A 153 -31.39 -11.34 -2.85
N LEU A 154 -32.01 -11.11 -4.01
CA LEU A 154 -31.52 -10.17 -5.02
C LEU A 154 -31.48 -8.73 -4.48
N LYS A 155 -32.55 -8.29 -3.81
CA LYS A 155 -32.60 -6.95 -3.20
C LYS A 155 -31.57 -6.82 -2.08
N ARG A 156 -31.47 -7.83 -1.21
CA ARG A 156 -30.48 -7.86 -0.12
C ARG A 156 -29.06 -7.72 -0.65
N PHE A 157 -28.72 -8.50 -1.66
CA PHE A 157 -27.39 -8.45 -2.28
C PHE A 157 -27.09 -7.10 -2.94
N LYS A 158 -28.11 -6.43 -3.47
CA LYS A 158 -27.97 -5.06 -3.97
C LYS A 158 -27.61 -4.10 -2.82
N GLU A 159 -28.33 -4.12 -1.71
CA GLU A 159 -28.02 -3.25 -0.57
C GLU A 159 -26.63 -3.50 0.02
N ILE A 160 -26.20 -4.76 0.12
CA ILE A 160 -24.83 -5.10 0.55
C ILE A 160 -23.78 -4.51 -0.40
N ARG A 161 -24.03 -4.54 -1.72
CA ARG A 161 -23.14 -3.92 -2.71
C ARG A 161 -23.11 -2.41 -2.65
N GLU A 162 -24.12 -1.78 -2.07
CA GLU A 162 -24.18 -0.33 -1.85
C GLU A 162 -23.55 0.07 -0.49
N ASN A 163 -23.32 -0.89 0.40
CA ASN A 163 -22.83 -0.65 1.76
C ASN A 163 -21.37 -0.10 1.76
N PRO A 164 -21.10 1.06 2.39
CA PRO A 164 -19.77 1.66 2.42
C PRO A 164 -18.70 0.85 3.16
N HIS A 165 -19.06 0.07 4.19
CA HIS A 165 -18.11 -0.78 4.93
C HIS A 165 -17.74 -2.02 4.13
N PHE A 166 -18.70 -2.62 3.42
CA PHE A 166 -18.42 -3.73 2.50
C PHE A 166 -17.50 -3.28 1.35
N ASN A 167 -17.68 -2.06 0.88
CA ASN A 167 -16.88 -1.46 -0.17
C ASN A 167 -15.68 -0.65 0.35
N ALA A 168 -15.27 -0.79 1.62
CA ALA A 168 -14.14 -0.04 2.13
C ALA A 168 -12.86 -0.30 1.30
N VAL A 169 -12.11 0.77 1.01
CA VAL A 169 -10.86 0.72 0.26
C VAL A 169 -9.83 -0.02 1.09
N GLN A 170 -9.28 -1.08 0.51
CA GLN A 170 -8.19 -1.84 1.13
C GLN A 170 -6.88 -1.16 0.78
N VAL A 171 -6.10 -0.83 1.80
CA VAL A 171 -4.89 -0.02 1.66
C VAL A 171 -3.72 -0.62 2.42
N LYS A 172 -2.51 -0.32 1.94
CA LYS A 172 -1.25 -0.60 2.64
C LYS A 172 -0.35 0.61 2.56
N PHE A 173 0.63 0.72 3.44
CA PHE A 173 1.66 1.75 3.29
C PHE A 173 2.48 1.54 2.02
N ALA A 174 2.86 2.65 1.39
CA ALA A 174 3.48 2.68 0.06
C ALA A 174 4.96 3.12 0.06
N TYR A 175 5.60 3.30 1.21
CA TYR A 175 7.03 3.62 1.28
C TYR A 175 7.91 2.45 0.83
N ALA A 176 7.44 1.23 1.08
CA ALA A 176 8.06 0.00 0.68
C ALA A 176 7.02 -0.96 0.07
N VAL A 177 7.37 -1.56 -1.06
CA VAL A 177 6.50 -2.48 -1.79
C VAL A 177 7.24 -3.75 -2.20
N THR A 178 6.49 -4.75 -2.64
CA THR A 178 7.10 -5.93 -3.28
C THR A 178 7.45 -5.61 -4.74
N CYS A 179 8.47 -6.25 -5.29
CA CYS A 179 8.84 -6.06 -6.70
C CYS A 179 7.67 -6.28 -7.68
N HIS A 180 6.80 -7.25 -7.39
CA HIS A 180 5.59 -7.49 -8.19
C HIS A 180 4.65 -6.27 -8.21
N LYS A 181 4.54 -5.54 -7.09
CA LYS A 181 3.74 -4.31 -6.98
C LYS A 181 4.45 -3.09 -7.55
N ALA A 182 5.78 -3.12 -7.67
CA ALA A 182 6.55 -2.08 -8.32
C ALA A 182 6.57 -2.19 -9.86
N GLN A 183 6.04 -3.29 -10.43
CA GLN A 183 5.99 -3.49 -11.89
C GLN A 183 5.18 -2.37 -12.55
N GLY A 184 5.75 -1.72 -13.56
CA GLY A 184 5.13 -0.60 -14.26
C GLY A 184 5.43 0.78 -13.64
N GLY A 185 5.72 0.85 -12.34
CA GLY A 185 6.13 2.11 -11.69
C GLY A 185 7.58 2.48 -11.97
N GLN A 186 7.92 3.76 -11.82
CA GLN A 186 9.30 4.27 -11.87
C GLN A 186 9.46 5.37 -10.82
N TRP A 187 10.64 5.44 -10.20
CA TRP A 187 10.96 6.39 -9.15
C TRP A 187 12.36 6.94 -9.36
N ARG A 188 12.58 8.20 -9.02
CA ARG A 188 13.92 8.81 -9.08
C ARG A 188 14.92 8.10 -8.17
N ALA A 189 14.53 7.72 -6.96
CA ALA A 189 15.38 6.96 -6.05
C ALA A 189 14.74 5.62 -5.67
N VAL A 190 15.49 4.53 -5.87
CA VAL A 190 15.04 3.17 -5.51
C VAL A 190 16.05 2.51 -4.59
N PHE A 191 15.56 2.01 -3.46
CA PHE A 191 16.30 1.16 -2.55
C PHE A 191 15.88 -0.29 -2.75
N ILE A 192 16.78 -1.16 -3.20
CA ILE A 192 16.51 -2.58 -3.38
C ILE A 192 17.07 -3.32 -2.17
N ASP A 193 16.17 -4.00 -1.49
CA ASP A 193 16.52 -4.95 -0.45
C ASP A 193 16.24 -6.37 -0.95
N ARG A 194 17.33 -7.03 -1.34
CA ARG A 194 17.29 -8.38 -1.90
C ARG A 194 17.03 -9.45 -0.84
N CYS A 195 17.35 -9.16 0.43
CA CYS A 195 17.22 -10.10 1.54
C CYS A 195 17.85 -11.47 1.21
N LEU A 196 19.17 -11.51 1.02
CA LEU A 196 19.87 -12.78 1.00
C LEU A 196 20.05 -13.28 2.44
N PHE A 197 19.52 -14.46 2.72
CA PHE A 197 19.99 -15.24 3.85
C PHE A 197 21.03 -16.23 3.34
N GLY A 198 22.29 -16.06 3.74
CA GLY A 198 23.36 -17.03 3.47
C GLY A 198 23.69 -17.23 1.98
N ASP A 199 24.01 -18.48 1.62
CA ASP A 199 24.49 -18.87 0.28
C ASP A 199 23.35 -19.18 -0.71
N GLU A 200 22.26 -18.39 -0.71
CA GLU A 200 21.18 -18.59 -1.70
C GLU A 200 21.75 -18.33 -3.12
N PRO A 201 21.74 -19.34 -4.01
CA PRO A 201 22.35 -19.20 -5.32
C PRO A 201 21.61 -18.17 -6.17
N MET A 202 22.35 -17.48 -7.04
CA MET A 202 21.75 -16.58 -8.03
C MET A 202 21.01 -17.39 -9.11
N THR A 203 19.76 -17.72 -8.84
CA THR A 203 18.89 -18.42 -9.79
C THR A 203 18.43 -17.49 -10.91
N ARG A 204 17.96 -18.07 -12.02
CA ARG A 204 17.38 -17.31 -13.15
C ARG A 204 16.22 -16.43 -12.71
N ASP A 205 15.39 -16.90 -11.79
CA ASP A 205 14.25 -16.14 -11.29
C ASP A 205 14.69 -14.99 -10.38
N MET A 206 15.77 -15.16 -9.62
CA MET A 206 16.38 -14.08 -8.86
C MET A 206 16.95 -12.99 -9.77
N LEU A 207 17.60 -13.37 -10.88
CA LEU A 207 18.08 -12.41 -11.88
C LEU A 207 16.94 -11.62 -12.53
N ARG A 208 15.83 -12.28 -12.88
CA ARG A 208 14.63 -11.62 -13.42
C ARG A 208 14.00 -10.66 -12.41
N TRP A 209 13.91 -11.09 -11.15
CA TRP A 209 13.41 -10.26 -10.06
C TRP A 209 14.30 -9.02 -9.88
N LEU A 210 15.61 -9.20 -9.87
CA LEU A 210 16.57 -8.13 -9.70
C LEU A 210 16.52 -7.16 -10.88
N TYR A 211 16.53 -7.66 -12.12
CA TYR A 211 16.36 -6.85 -13.32
C TYR A 211 15.09 -5.97 -13.25
N THR A 212 13.97 -6.58 -12.84
CA THR A 212 12.70 -5.85 -12.68
C THR A 212 12.85 -4.73 -11.65
N ALA A 213 13.44 -5.01 -10.49
CA ALA A 213 13.63 -4.02 -9.43
C ALA A 213 14.62 -2.91 -9.84
N LEU A 214 15.74 -3.26 -10.48
CA LEU A 214 16.77 -2.32 -10.94
C LEU A 214 16.21 -1.32 -11.95
N THR A 215 15.40 -1.78 -12.90
CA THR A 215 14.81 -0.93 -13.95
C THR A 215 13.71 0.01 -13.45
N ARG A 216 13.37 -0.02 -12.14
CA ARG A 216 12.43 0.95 -11.56
C ARG A 216 13.11 2.29 -11.24
N ALA A 217 14.43 2.32 -11.10
CA ALA A 217 15.19 3.53 -10.80
C ALA A 217 15.41 4.37 -12.07
N THR A 218 15.19 5.68 -11.99
CA THR A 218 15.47 6.61 -13.10
C THR A 218 16.69 7.50 -12.87
N ASP A 219 17.09 7.75 -11.60
CA ASP A 219 18.27 8.57 -11.26
C ASP A 219 19.23 7.81 -10.32
N LYS A 220 18.75 7.41 -9.14
CA LYS A 220 19.55 6.75 -8.10
C LYS A 220 19.02 5.37 -7.73
N LEU A 221 19.96 4.47 -7.53
CA LEU A 221 19.73 3.10 -7.12
C LEU A 221 20.64 2.78 -5.94
N TYR A 222 20.05 2.24 -4.87
CA TYR A 222 20.74 1.79 -3.68
C TYR A 222 20.50 0.30 -3.47
N LEU A 223 21.59 -0.45 -3.35
CA LEU A 223 21.56 -1.87 -3.01
C LEU A 223 21.79 -2.00 -1.50
N VAL A 224 20.74 -2.38 -0.77
CA VAL A 224 20.70 -2.45 0.69
C VAL A 224 20.95 -3.88 1.14
N ASN A 225 21.93 -4.08 2.03
CA ASN A 225 22.35 -5.41 2.54
C ASN A 225 22.75 -6.40 1.44
N PHE A 226 23.46 -5.92 0.40
CA PHE A 226 24.06 -6.81 -0.60
C PHE A 226 25.44 -7.28 -0.13
N ASP A 227 25.75 -8.56 -0.37
CA ASP A 227 27.08 -9.13 -0.13
C ASP A 227 28.12 -8.53 -1.11
N GLU A 228 29.35 -8.33 -0.66
CA GLU A 228 30.45 -7.82 -1.51
C GLU A 228 30.71 -8.71 -2.73
N ARG A 229 30.54 -10.03 -2.58
CA ARG A 229 30.66 -11.03 -3.67
C ARG A 229 29.72 -10.78 -4.85
N PHE A 230 28.69 -9.95 -4.69
CA PHE A 230 27.79 -9.59 -5.78
C PHE A 230 28.45 -8.67 -6.82
N TYR A 231 29.51 -7.95 -6.45
CA TYR A 231 30.16 -6.95 -7.30
C TYR A 231 31.44 -7.44 -7.99
N GLU A 232 31.92 -8.63 -7.61
CA GLU A 232 33.04 -9.34 -8.24
C GLU A 232 32.55 -10.18 -9.42
#